data_AF-A0A496U700-F1
#
_entry.id   AF-A0A496U700-F1
#
_cell.length_a   1.000
_cell.length_b   1.000
_cell.length_c   1.000
_cell.angle_alpha   90.00
_cell.angle_beta   90.00
_cell.angle_gamma   90.00
#
_symmetry.space_group_name_H-M   'P 1'
#
loop_
_entity.id
_entity.type
_entity.pdbx_description
1 polymer ?
#
loop_
_entity_poly.entity_id
_entity_poly.type
_entity_poly.pdbx_seq_one_letter_code
_entity_poly.pdbx_strand_id
1 'polypeptide(L)'
;MFTILLATLSAIPIANTIDIFYKQMPPSLQTLTEVDSVLAEFADEYTVRYHVITDSASEEIIQRYSLPETHFPFAVVVNGKYTATIGDEPIYFVHFPLFMEGIGRHEGNWSMETLKQVLEDNSLLNEQNSLPVLNESDETSDCQGEE
;
A
#
# COMPACT_ATOMS: atom_id res chain seq x y z
N MET A 1 -51.34 -11.39 -24.75
CA MET A 1 -50.77 -10.39 -23.80
C MET A 1 -49.54 -11.03 -23.18
N PHE A 2 -48.34 -10.60 -23.57
CA PHE A 2 -47.09 -11.07 -22.99
C PHE A 2 -46.53 -9.95 -22.12
N THR A 3 -46.48 -10.16 -20.81
CA THR A 3 -45.89 -9.22 -19.86
C THR A 3 -44.39 -9.52 -19.79
N ILE A 4 -43.57 -8.58 -20.24
CA ILE A 4 -42.11 -8.66 -20.08
C ILE A 4 -41.79 -8.12 -18.69
N LEU A 5 -41.23 -8.98 -17.83
CA LEU A 5 -40.69 -8.61 -16.53
C LEU A 5 -39.28 -8.02 -16.76
N LEU A 6 -39.12 -6.70 -16.59
CA LEU A 6 -37.80 -6.07 -16.56
C LEU A 6 -37.13 -6.44 -15.23
N ALA A 7 -36.09 -7.28 -15.28
CA ALA A 7 -35.17 -7.46 -14.16
C ALA A 7 -34.21 -6.27 -14.14
N THR A 8 -34.26 -5.46 -13.09
CA THR A 8 -33.23 -4.44 -12.83
C THR A 8 -31.97 -5.16 -12.35
N LEU A 9 -30.93 -5.18 -13.18
CA LEU A 9 -29.58 -5.53 -12.72
C LEU A 9 -29.16 -4.48 -11.70
N SER A 10 -29.22 -4.82 -10.41
CA SER A 10 -28.55 -4.01 -9.40
C SER A 10 -27.06 -4.28 -9.58
N ALA A 11 -26.32 -3.27 -10.04
CA ALA A 11 -24.86 -3.34 -10.02
C ALA A 11 -24.45 -3.61 -8.57
N ILE A 12 -23.77 -4.75 -8.34
CA ILE A 12 -23.13 -5.01 -7.06
C ILE A 12 -22.07 -3.91 -6.94
N PRO A 13 -22.13 -3.02 -5.93
CA PRO A 13 -21.05 -2.07 -5.74
C PRO A 13 -19.78 -2.88 -5.58
N ILE A 14 -18.80 -2.61 -6.45
CA ILE A 14 -17.46 -3.16 -6.28
C ILE A 14 -17.00 -2.59 -4.94
N ALA A 15 -16.90 -3.44 -3.92
CA ALA A 15 -16.48 -2.99 -2.61
C ALA A 15 -15.07 -2.41 -2.74
N ASN A 16 -14.87 -1.18 -2.26
CA ASN A 16 -13.54 -0.62 -2.21
C ASN A 16 -12.71 -1.44 -1.22
N THR A 17 -11.48 -1.80 -1.59
CA THR A 17 -10.61 -2.64 -0.75
C THR A 17 -9.31 -1.94 -0.45
N ILE A 18 -8.79 -2.19 0.75
CA ILE A 18 -7.45 -1.82 1.16
C ILE A 18 -6.73 -3.08 1.60
N ASP A 19 -5.64 -3.43 0.92
CA ASP A 19 -4.78 -4.54 1.30
C ASP A 19 -3.50 -3.98 1.92
N ILE A 20 -3.26 -4.30 3.20
CA ILE A 20 -2.10 -3.86 3.99
C ILE A 20 -1.10 -5.01 4.08
N PHE A 21 0.12 -4.78 3.61
CA PHE A 21 1.22 -5.72 3.70
C PHE A 21 2.21 -5.23 4.74
N TYR A 22 2.54 -6.08 5.71
CA TYR A 22 3.41 -5.69 6.81
C TYR A 22 4.25 -6.89 7.30
N LYS A 23 5.34 -6.60 8.01
CA LYS A 23 6.11 -7.59 8.76
C LYS A 23 5.63 -7.61 10.21
N GLN A 24 5.57 -8.79 10.85
CA GLN A 24 5.23 -8.92 12.27
C GLN A 24 6.41 -8.54 13.19
N MET A 25 7.01 -7.38 12.96
CA MET A 25 8.12 -6.85 13.77
C MET A 25 8.25 -5.33 13.63
N PRO A 26 8.85 -4.62 14.59
CA PRO A 26 9.21 -3.21 14.41
C PRO A 26 10.19 -3.00 13.23
N PRO A 27 10.16 -1.83 12.56
CA PRO A 27 9.21 -0.72 12.75
C PRO A 27 7.88 -0.87 11.98
N SER A 28 7.64 -2.03 11.36
CA SER A 28 6.41 -2.29 10.60
C SER A 28 5.14 -2.25 11.45
N LEU A 29 5.18 -2.72 12.69
CA LEU A 29 4.03 -2.64 13.61
C LEU A 29 3.72 -1.21 14.04
N GLN A 30 4.74 -0.35 14.14
CA GLN A 30 4.54 1.08 14.41
C GLN A 30 3.84 1.75 13.22
N THR A 31 4.33 1.49 12.00
CA THR A 31 3.69 1.99 10.78
C THR A 31 2.24 1.51 10.67
N LEU A 32 1.99 0.23 10.97
CA LEU A 32 0.63 -0.33 10.96
C LEU A 32 -0.31 0.42 11.90
N THR A 33 0.16 0.77 13.11
CA THR A 33 -0.67 1.49 14.10
C THR A 33 -1.10 2.87 13.60
N GLU A 34 -0.19 3.61 12.96
CA GLU A 34 -0.49 4.93 12.38
C GLU A 34 -1.43 4.81 11.19
N VAL A 35 -1.20 3.82 10.32
CA VAL A 35 -2.08 3.54 9.17
C VAL A 35 -3.48 3.16 9.64
N ASP A 36 -3.62 2.23 10.59
CA ASP A 36 -4.91 1.82 11.13
C ASP A 36 -5.70 2.99 11.71
N SER A 37 -5.02 3.97 12.29
CA SER A 37 -5.65 5.20 12.81
C SER A 37 -6.28 6.03 11.69
N VAL A 38 -5.65 6.11 10.51
CA VAL A 38 -6.23 6.74 9.32
C VAL A 38 -7.38 5.89 8.77
N LEU A 39 -7.19 4.58 8.65
CA LEU A 39 -8.18 3.67 8.06
C LEU A 39 -9.49 3.61 8.87
N ALA A 40 -9.41 3.82 10.18
CA ALA A 40 -10.59 3.89 11.04
C ALA A 40 -11.57 5.00 10.63
N GLU A 41 -11.09 6.09 10.01
CA GLU A 41 -11.95 7.16 9.49
C GLU A 41 -12.76 6.73 8.26
N PHE A 42 -12.35 5.67 7.56
CA PHE A 42 -12.94 5.18 6.30
C PHE A 42 -13.55 3.77 6.42
N ALA A 43 -13.84 3.32 7.65
CA ALA A 43 -14.27 1.95 7.93
C ALA A 43 -15.62 1.56 7.27
N ASP A 44 -16.48 2.54 6.99
CA ASP A 44 -17.76 2.32 6.33
C ASP A 44 -17.64 2.25 4.79
N GLU A 45 -16.51 2.68 4.23
CA GLU A 45 -16.27 2.81 2.79
C GLU A 45 -15.39 1.69 2.23
N TYR A 46 -14.45 1.18 3.04
CA TYR A 46 -13.44 0.22 2.60
C TYR A 46 -13.47 -1.07 3.42
N THR A 47 -13.30 -2.18 2.72
CA THR A 47 -12.92 -3.45 3.36
C THR A 47 -11.41 -3.54 3.47
N VAL A 48 -10.89 -3.52 4.70
CA VAL A 48 -9.44 -3.65 4.97
C VAL A 48 -9.05 -5.12 5.14
N ARG A 49 -7.95 -5.52 4.53
CA ARG A 49 -7.36 -6.86 4.60
C ARG A 49 -5.89 -6.75 4.98
N TYR A 50 -5.44 -7.64 5.84
CA TYR A 50 -4.08 -7.62 6.38
C TYR A 50 -3.32 -8.86 5.94
N HIS A 51 -2.12 -8.65 5.39
CA HIS A 51 -1.27 -9.66 4.81
C HIS A 51 0.12 -9.60 5.46
N VAL A 52 0.53 -10.71 6.06
CA VAL A 52 1.88 -10.84 6.62
C VAL A 52 2.82 -11.19 5.49
N ILE A 53 3.80 -10.34 5.20
CA ILE A 53 4.68 -10.47 4.02
C ILE A 53 5.42 -11.81 3.99
N THR A 54 5.79 -12.35 5.16
CA THR A 54 6.52 -13.61 5.27
C THR A 54 5.64 -14.86 5.29
N ASP A 55 4.31 -14.70 5.24
CA ASP A 55 3.39 -15.83 5.16
C ASP A 55 3.19 -16.23 3.70
N SER A 56 3.35 -17.54 3.43
CA SER A 56 3.07 -18.15 2.12
C SER A 56 1.67 -17.83 1.58
N ALA A 57 0.69 -17.59 2.45
CA ALA A 57 -0.66 -17.19 2.03
C ALA A 57 -0.70 -15.83 1.32
N SER A 58 0.30 -14.98 1.54
CA SER A 58 0.39 -13.63 0.95
C SER A 58 1.07 -13.63 -0.41
N GLU A 59 1.82 -14.68 -0.77
CA GLU A 59 2.68 -14.72 -1.97
C GLU A 59 1.90 -14.44 -3.26
N GLU A 60 0.77 -15.10 -3.47
CA GLU A 60 -0.05 -14.93 -4.68
C GLU A 60 -0.56 -13.49 -4.81
N ILE A 61 -0.93 -12.86 -3.68
CA ILE A 61 -1.48 -11.51 -3.68
C ILE A 61 -0.35 -10.48 -3.88
N ILE A 62 0.82 -10.68 -3.27
CA ILE A 62 2.03 -9.85 -3.50
C ILE A 62 2.37 -9.85 -5.00
N GLN A 63 2.42 -11.03 -5.62
CA GLN A 63 2.68 -11.17 -7.06
C GLN A 63 1.59 -10.51 -7.91
N ARG A 64 0.32 -10.69 -7.55
CA ARG A 64 -0.82 -10.09 -8.27
C ARG A 64 -0.73 -8.57 -8.35
N TYR A 65 -0.27 -7.91 -7.29
CA TYR A 65 -0.08 -6.47 -7.27
C TYR A 65 1.25 -6.01 -7.87
N SER A 66 2.14 -6.93 -8.27
CA SER A 66 3.51 -6.63 -8.71
C SER A 66 4.30 -5.88 -7.63
N LEU A 67 4.14 -6.30 -6.37
CA LEU A 67 5.00 -5.87 -5.26
C LEU A 67 6.31 -6.67 -5.27
N PRO A 68 7.41 -6.15 -4.70
CA PRO A 68 8.68 -6.88 -4.62
C PRO A 68 8.51 -8.14 -3.77
N GLU A 69 8.98 -9.31 -4.18
CA GLU A 69 8.57 -10.57 -3.52
C GLU A 69 8.88 -10.64 -2.02
N THR A 70 10.00 -10.06 -1.54
CA THR A 70 10.40 -10.20 -0.11
C THR A 70 11.16 -9.01 0.50
N HIS A 71 11.54 -8.01 -0.30
CA HIS A 71 12.47 -6.96 0.13
C HIS A 71 11.81 -5.64 0.57
N PHE A 72 10.49 -5.56 0.60
CA PHE A 72 9.79 -4.40 1.14
C PHE A 72 9.31 -4.67 2.58
N PRO A 73 9.30 -3.67 3.47
CA PRO A 73 8.89 -3.87 4.85
C PRO A 73 7.41 -3.56 5.10
N PHE A 74 6.79 -2.75 4.24
CA PHE A 74 5.41 -2.29 4.39
C PHE A 74 4.85 -1.86 3.02
N ALA A 75 3.56 -2.09 2.77
CA ALA A 75 2.84 -1.50 1.64
C ALA A 75 1.34 -1.35 1.92
N VAL A 76 0.73 -0.35 1.29
CA VAL A 76 -0.73 -0.12 1.27
C VAL A 76 -1.19 -0.17 -0.18
N VAL A 77 -2.16 -1.04 -0.46
CA VAL A 77 -2.75 -1.19 -1.79
C VAL A 77 -4.23 -0.82 -1.71
N VAL A 78 -4.61 0.29 -2.32
CA VAL A 78 -5.99 0.80 -2.39
C VAL A 78 -6.58 0.42 -3.75
N ASN A 79 -7.67 -0.36 -3.76
CA ASN A 79 -8.33 -0.83 -4.98
C ASN A 79 -7.36 -1.48 -6.00
N GLY A 80 -6.37 -2.22 -5.49
CA GLY A 80 -5.34 -2.88 -6.28
C GLY A 80 -4.19 -1.96 -6.73
N LYS A 81 -4.16 -0.71 -6.28
CA LYS A 81 -3.15 0.30 -6.63
C LYS A 81 -2.33 0.75 -5.42
N TYR A 82 -1.02 0.88 -5.59
CA TYR A 82 -0.12 1.45 -4.57
C TYR A 82 0.65 2.67 -5.08
N THR A 83 0.34 3.14 -6.28
CA THR A 83 0.93 4.34 -6.86
C THR A 83 -0.17 5.38 -7.06
N ALA A 84 0.10 6.61 -6.66
CA ALA A 84 -0.76 7.77 -6.90
C ALA A 84 0.05 8.95 -7.46
N THR A 85 -0.65 9.94 -7.98
CA THR A 85 -0.07 11.23 -8.36
C THR A 85 -0.77 12.32 -7.54
N ILE A 86 -0.02 13.03 -6.70
CA ILE A 86 -0.55 14.12 -5.87
C ILE A 86 0.21 15.38 -6.25
N GLY A 87 -0.49 16.35 -6.83
CA GLY A 87 0.17 17.47 -7.51
C GLY A 87 0.97 16.97 -8.71
N ASP A 88 2.27 17.31 -8.74
CA ASP A 88 3.22 16.85 -9.78
C ASP A 88 4.12 15.70 -9.28
N GLU A 89 3.86 15.15 -8.10
CA GLU A 89 4.71 14.14 -7.46
C GLU A 89 4.08 12.74 -7.51
N PRO A 90 4.84 11.72 -7.97
CA PRO A 90 4.43 10.34 -7.85
C PRO A 90 4.61 9.87 -6.40
N ILE A 91 3.55 9.34 -5.79
CA ILE A 91 3.55 8.80 -4.44
C ILE A 91 3.50 7.28 -4.51
N TYR A 92 4.37 6.61 -3.74
CA TYR A 92 4.47 5.17 -3.67
C TYR A 92 4.14 4.69 -2.26
N PHE A 93 3.00 4.03 -2.10
CA PHE A 93 2.58 3.43 -0.84
C PHE A 93 3.29 2.09 -0.58
N VAL A 94 4.60 2.06 -0.81
CA VAL A 94 5.51 0.94 -0.55
C VAL A 94 6.68 1.51 0.25
N HIS A 95 7.31 0.67 1.07
CA HIS A 95 8.28 1.10 2.07
C HIS A 95 7.64 1.97 3.17
N PHE A 96 8.46 2.44 4.11
CA PHE A 96 7.95 3.13 5.28
C PHE A 96 7.60 4.59 4.95
N PRO A 97 6.59 5.17 5.63
CA PRO A 97 6.21 6.56 5.43
C PRO A 97 7.25 7.55 5.97
N LEU A 98 7.13 8.81 5.55
CA LEU A 98 8.07 9.91 5.83
C LEU A 98 8.33 10.20 7.33
N PHE A 99 7.46 9.76 8.24
CA PHE A 99 7.71 9.95 9.68
C PHE A 99 8.77 8.96 10.23
N MET A 100 9.05 7.88 9.50
CA MET A 100 10.15 6.98 9.80
C MET A 100 11.41 7.44 9.09
N GLU A 101 12.20 8.24 9.79
CA GLU A 101 13.51 8.70 9.32
C GLU A 101 14.62 7.73 9.75
N GLY A 102 15.71 7.63 8.98
CA GLY A 102 16.92 6.90 9.37
C GLY A 102 16.84 5.39 9.19
N ILE A 103 15.95 4.93 8.32
CA ILE A 103 15.69 3.51 8.00
C ILE A 103 16.28 3.09 6.63
N GLY A 104 17.04 4.00 6.00
CA GLY A 104 17.87 3.74 4.83
C GLY A 104 17.06 3.47 3.56
N ARG A 105 17.43 2.44 2.80
CA ARG A 105 16.79 2.05 1.52
C ARG A 105 15.29 1.71 1.59
N HIS A 106 14.70 1.78 2.78
CA HIS A 106 13.29 1.51 3.03
C HIS A 106 12.53 2.79 3.44
N GLU A 107 13.11 3.96 3.24
CA GLU A 107 12.39 5.23 3.24
C GLU A 107 11.51 5.32 1.99
N GLY A 108 10.21 5.46 2.20
CA GLY A 108 9.24 5.78 1.16
C GLY A 108 9.05 7.29 1.05
N ASN A 109 8.22 7.71 0.09
CA ASN A 109 7.93 9.13 -0.17
C ASN A 109 6.48 9.52 0.15
N TRP A 110 5.84 8.79 1.05
CA TRP A 110 4.41 8.94 1.36
C TRP A 110 4.20 9.23 2.85
N SER A 111 3.07 9.85 3.19
CA SER A 111 2.66 10.18 4.56
C SER A 111 1.22 9.73 4.83
N MET A 112 0.81 9.80 6.10
CA MET A 112 -0.58 9.55 6.49
C MET A 112 -1.54 10.52 5.80
N GLU A 113 -1.10 11.77 5.58
CA GLU A 113 -1.87 12.78 4.86
C GLU A 113 -2.05 12.41 3.38
N THR A 114 -0.99 11.94 2.70
CA THR A 114 -1.13 11.48 1.30
C THR A 114 -2.01 10.24 1.18
N LEU A 115 -1.96 9.33 2.17
CA LEU A 115 -2.85 8.18 2.21
C LEU A 115 -4.30 8.63 2.35
N LYS A 116 -4.57 9.57 3.28
CA LYS A 116 -5.89 10.14 3.48
C LYS A 116 -6.44 10.80 2.21
N GLN A 117 -5.64 11.62 1.53
CA GLN A 117 -6.05 12.26 0.27
C GLN A 117 -6.49 11.23 -0.79
N VAL A 118 -5.75 10.13 -0.92
CA VAL A 118 -6.10 9.06 -1.86
C VAL A 118 -7.36 8.30 -1.45
N LEU A 119 -7.59 8.09 -0.15
CA LEU A 119 -8.80 7.45 0.35
C LEU A 119 -10.05 8.34 0.16
N GLU A 120 -9.88 9.66 0.26
CA GLU A 120 -10.93 10.66 -0.04
C GLU A 120 -11.18 10.79 -1.55
N ASP A 121 -10.14 10.68 -2.38
CA ASP A 121 -10.22 10.79 -3.83
C ASP A 121 -9.37 9.72 -4.54
N ASN A 122 -10.03 8.61 -4.89
CA ASN A 122 -9.39 7.53 -5.65
C ASN A 122 -9.00 7.90 -7.08
N SER A 123 -9.42 9.05 -7.62
CA SER A 123 -8.98 9.51 -8.95
C SER A 123 -7.49 9.88 -8.98
N LEU A 124 -6.88 10.06 -7.80
CA LEU A 124 -5.44 10.25 -7.63
C LEU A 124 -4.63 8.98 -7.85
N LEU A 125 -5.27 7.80 -7.84
CA LEU A 125 -4.59 6.52 -8.08
C LEU A 125 -4.20 6.37 -9.54
N ASN A 126 -2.98 5.90 -9.78
CA ASN A 126 -2.51 5.65 -11.13
C ASN A 126 -3.14 4.37 -11.69
N GLU A 127 -3.35 4.32 -13.01
CA GLU A 127 -3.87 3.12 -13.70
C GLU A 127 -2.93 1.92 -13.57
N GLN A 128 -1.64 2.16 -13.38
CA GLN A 128 -0.61 1.13 -13.28
C GLN A 128 0.23 1.33 -12.03
N ASN A 129 0.60 0.20 -11.42
CA ASN A 129 1.54 0.17 -10.30
C ASN A 129 2.96 0.33 -10.83
N SER A 130 3.76 1.11 -10.10
CA SER A 130 5.18 1.29 -10.39
C SER A 130 5.96 1.38 -9.09
N LEU A 131 7.18 0.83 -9.07
CA LEU A 131 8.05 0.88 -7.90
C LEU A 131 8.87 2.17 -7.90
N PRO A 132 9.25 2.67 -6.71
CA PRO A 132 10.21 3.77 -6.61
C PRO A 132 11.56 3.34 -7.19
N VAL A 133 12.25 4.26 -7.86
CA VAL A 133 13.61 4.06 -8.33
C VAL A 133 14.55 4.23 -7.13
N LEU A 134 15.15 3.14 -6.65
CA LEU A 134 16.16 3.19 -5.59
C LEU A 134 17.54 3.47 -6.22
N ASN A 135 18.25 4.49 -5.73
CA ASN A 135 19.62 4.76 -6.17
C ASN A 135 20.58 3.77 -5.49
N GLU A 136 21.30 2.96 -6.28
CA GLU A 136 22.24 1.92 -5.81
C GLU A 136 23.48 2.48 -5.08
N SER A 137 23.60 3.80 -4.90
CA SER A 137 24.79 4.46 -4.35
C SER A 137 24.89 4.49 -2.81
N ASP A 138 23.90 3.95 -2.08
CA ASP A 138 23.99 3.78 -0.61
C ASP A 138 24.72 2.49 -0.20
N GLU A 139 25.37 1.81 -1.14
CA GLU A 139 26.33 0.74 -0.86
C GLU A 139 27.67 1.32 -0.40
N THR A 140 27.77 1.75 0.85
CA THR A 140 29.02 1.70 1.65
C THR A 140 28.74 2.07 3.11
N SER A 141 28.18 1.14 3.87
CA SER A 141 28.59 1.02 5.28
C SER A 141 29.27 -0.31 5.45
N ASP A 142 30.52 -0.31 4.98
CA ASP A 142 31.56 -1.29 5.27
C ASP A 142 31.65 -1.45 6.79
N CYS A 143 31.00 -2.47 7.36
CA CYS A 143 31.40 -2.99 8.66
C CYS A 143 32.71 -3.76 8.44
N GLN A 144 33.80 -3.02 8.28
CA GLN A 144 35.15 -3.56 8.42
C GLN A 144 35.32 -4.02 9.87
N GLY A 145 35.82 -5.24 10.02
CA GLY A 145 35.82 -5.99 11.25
C GLY A 145 36.66 -5.40 12.38
N GLU A 146 36.39 -5.91 13.57
CA GLU A 146 37.35 -5.95 14.66
C GLU A 146 37.67 -7.42 14.91
N GLU A 147 38.96 -7.75 14.79
CA GLU A 147 39.57 -9.04 15.14
C GLU A 147 39.45 -9.37 16.64
#